data_AF-A0A4R1UT28-F1
#
_entry.id   AF-A0A4R1UT28-F1
#
_cell.length_a   1.000
_cell.length_b   1.000
_cell.length_c   1.000
_cell.angle_alpha   90.00
_cell.angle_beta   90.00
_cell.angle_gamma   90.00
#
_symmetry.space_group_name_H-M   'P 1'
#
loop_
_entity.id
_entity.type
_entity.pdbx_description
1 polymer ?
#
loop_
_entity_poly.entity_id
_entity_poly.type
_entity_poly.pdbx_seq_one_letter_code
_entity_poly.pdbx_strand_id
1 'polypeptide(L)'
;MSDLQAVDITVVERGVPKQGTHGKSPERAHQDWTIKGLPTEAVSVAREAAKASGMKINAWVSHALTEAAQDIGKKCHEGLAESSENEFANIEIKKLRERNEELIQTVNTLTALLAKSALNK
;
A
#
# COMPACT_ATOMS: atom_id res chain seq x y z
N MET A 1 -36.36 24.27 -60.45
CA MET A 1 -35.25 23.32 -60.26
C MET A 1 -35.60 22.46 -59.06
N SER A 2 -35.57 21.15 -59.30
CA SER A 2 -35.55 19.95 -58.44
C SER A 2 -34.97 20.10 -57.03
N ASP A 3 -35.19 19.21 -56.07
CA ASP A 3 -36.23 18.24 -55.71
C ASP A 3 -35.77 17.72 -54.33
N LEU A 4 -36.68 17.54 -53.39
CA LEU A 4 -36.40 16.92 -52.09
C LEU A 4 -36.41 15.40 -52.28
N GLN A 5 -35.26 14.74 -52.21
CA GLN A 5 -35.20 13.28 -52.09
C GLN A 5 -34.99 12.87 -50.63
N ALA A 6 -36.06 12.30 -50.06
CA ALA A 6 -36.01 11.44 -48.90
C ALA A 6 -35.41 10.08 -49.27
N VAL A 7 -34.64 9.48 -48.35
CA VAL A 7 -34.45 8.03 -48.28
C VAL A 7 -34.72 7.62 -46.85
N ASP A 8 -35.67 6.71 -46.74
CA ASP A 8 -36.28 6.17 -45.54
C ASP A 8 -35.74 4.74 -45.29
N ILE A 9 -35.89 4.21 -44.06
CA ILE A 9 -35.98 2.76 -43.71
C ILE A 9 -34.64 1.96 -43.70
N THR A 10 -34.20 1.14 -42.72
CA THR A 10 -34.66 0.59 -41.41
C THR A 10 -33.45 -0.11 -40.73
N VAL A 11 -33.47 -0.38 -39.40
CA VAL A 11 -33.34 -1.74 -38.82
C VAL A 11 -33.78 -1.73 -37.33
N VAL A 12 -35.03 -2.14 -37.11
CA VAL A 12 -35.55 -3.14 -36.13
C VAL A 12 -35.31 -2.97 -34.61
N GLU A 13 -36.39 -2.61 -33.90
CA GLU A 13 -36.72 -3.16 -32.58
C GLU A 13 -37.14 -4.64 -32.71
N ARG A 14 -36.53 -5.57 -31.96
CA ARG A 14 -37.11 -6.88 -31.57
C ARG A 14 -36.53 -7.33 -30.23
N GLY A 15 -37.39 -7.59 -29.26
CA GLY A 15 -37.03 -7.73 -27.85
C GLY A 15 -36.75 -9.15 -27.30
N VAL A 16 -36.45 -9.15 -25.98
CA VAL A 16 -36.70 -10.17 -24.93
C VAL A 16 -35.84 -11.47 -25.04
N PRO A 17 -35.26 -12.07 -23.95
CA PRO A 17 -35.80 -12.22 -22.59
C PRO A 17 -34.89 -11.95 -21.38
N LYS A 18 -35.55 -11.96 -20.22
CA LYS A 18 -35.02 -11.95 -18.85
C LYS A 18 -33.99 -13.08 -18.58
N GLN A 19 -33.20 -12.80 -17.54
CA GLN A 19 -32.74 -13.71 -16.50
C GLN A 19 -31.38 -14.39 -16.70
N GLY A 20 -30.40 -13.84 -15.98
CA GLY A 20 -29.17 -14.50 -15.57
C GLY A 20 -28.77 -13.98 -14.21
N THR A 21 -29.46 -14.43 -13.15
CA THR A 21 -28.96 -14.33 -11.78
C THR A 21 -27.68 -15.16 -11.69
N HIS A 22 -26.53 -14.50 -11.70
CA HIS A 22 -25.31 -15.03 -11.11
C HIS A 22 -24.62 -13.90 -10.37
N GLY A 23 -24.66 -13.99 -9.03
CA GLY A 23 -24.13 -12.97 -8.14
C GLY A 23 -22.68 -12.64 -8.45
N LYS A 24 -22.32 -11.38 -8.25
CA LYS A 24 -20.92 -10.99 -8.03
C LYS A 24 -20.82 -9.57 -7.51
N SER A 25 -20.19 -9.51 -6.34
CA SER A 25 -19.34 -8.45 -5.83
C SER A 25 -20.04 -7.18 -5.34
N PRO A 26 -19.65 -6.64 -4.17
CA PRO A 26 -20.04 -5.30 -3.78
C PRO A 26 -19.59 -4.35 -4.88
N GLU A 27 -20.56 -3.59 -5.38
CA GLU A 27 -20.42 -2.52 -6.35
C GLU A 27 -19.43 -1.50 -5.76
N ARG A 28 -18.13 -1.68 -6.04
CA ARG A 28 -17.13 -0.64 -5.83
C ARG A 28 -17.59 0.51 -6.70
N ALA A 29 -18.09 1.57 -6.07
CA ALA A 29 -18.45 2.81 -6.74
C ALA A 29 -17.37 3.12 -7.79
N HIS A 30 -17.75 3.02 -9.06
CA HIS A 30 -16.85 3.24 -10.18
C HIS A 30 -16.56 4.74 -10.21
N GLN A 31 -15.58 5.18 -9.43
CA GLN A 31 -15.13 6.56 -9.45
C GLN A 31 -14.19 6.71 -10.62
N ASP A 32 -14.62 7.43 -11.65
CA ASP A 32 -13.77 7.75 -12.79
C ASP A 32 -12.72 8.78 -12.36
N TRP A 33 -11.45 8.39 -12.47
CA TRP A 33 -10.31 9.25 -12.17
C TRP A 33 -9.43 9.41 -13.41
N THR A 34 -8.80 10.58 -13.52
CA THR A 34 -7.84 10.89 -14.58
C THR A 34 -6.46 11.08 -13.98
N ILE A 35 -5.48 10.30 -14.44
CA ILE A 35 -4.07 10.54 -14.08
C ILE A 35 -3.53 11.64 -14.97
N LYS A 36 -3.11 12.75 -14.36
CA LYS A 36 -2.46 13.87 -15.05
C LYS A 36 -0.94 13.75 -14.92
N GLY A 37 -0.21 14.35 -15.86
CA GLY A 37 1.25 14.49 -15.79
C GLY A 37 2.04 13.23 -16.12
N LEU A 38 1.42 12.24 -16.77
CA LEU A 38 2.17 11.07 -17.25
C LEU A 38 3.01 11.44 -18.48
N PRO A 39 4.29 11.04 -18.51
CA PRO A 39 5.10 11.11 -19.72
C PRO A 39 4.44 10.34 -20.87
N THR A 40 4.54 10.86 -22.10
CA THR A 40 3.96 10.21 -23.28
C THR A 40 4.50 8.80 -23.50
N GLU A 41 5.78 8.59 -23.20
CA GLU A 41 6.44 7.28 -23.25
C GLU A 41 5.83 6.27 -22.26
N ALA A 42 5.49 6.71 -21.05
CA ALA A 42 4.85 5.84 -20.06
C ALA A 42 3.44 5.41 -20.53
N VAL A 43 2.72 6.31 -21.20
CA VAL A 43 1.39 6.01 -21.76
C VAL A 43 1.49 5.06 -22.96
N SER A 44 2.51 5.21 -23.83
CA SER A 44 2.70 4.29 -24.96
C SER A 44 3.07 2.89 -24.47
N VAL A 45 4.00 2.79 -23.52
CA VAL A 45 4.39 1.50 -22.91
C VAL A 45 3.19 0.81 -22.25
N ALA A 46 2.37 1.54 -21.50
CA ALA A 46 1.17 0.97 -20.88
C ALA A 46 0.16 0.47 -21.94
N ARG A 47 0.01 1.16 -23.08
CA ARG A 47 -0.86 0.72 -24.19
C ARG A 47 -0.34 -0.54 -24.86
N GLU A 48 0.96 -0.61 -25.10
CA GLU A 48 1.59 -1.79 -25.68
C GLU A 48 1.50 -2.99 -24.74
N ALA A 49 1.77 -2.80 -23.45
CA ALA A 49 1.65 -3.84 -22.43
C ALA A 49 0.21 -4.36 -22.30
N ALA A 50 -0.78 -3.46 -22.29
CA ALA A 50 -2.19 -3.85 -22.27
C ALA A 50 -2.60 -4.62 -23.54
N LYS A 51 -2.08 -4.21 -24.71
CA LYS A 51 -2.31 -4.92 -25.98
C LYS A 51 -1.69 -6.31 -25.95
N ALA A 52 -0.45 -6.44 -25.46
CA ALA A 52 0.25 -7.71 -25.34
C ALA A 52 -0.46 -8.67 -24.38
N SER A 53 -1.06 -8.16 -23.30
CA SER A 53 -1.83 -8.96 -22.35
C SER A 53 -3.26 -9.25 -22.79
N GLY A 54 -3.72 -8.70 -23.92
CA GLY A 54 -5.11 -8.82 -24.39
C GLY A 54 -6.14 -8.10 -23.50
N MET A 55 -5.70 -7.17 -22.64
CA MET A 55 -6.56 -6.44 -21.70
C MET A 55 -6.87 -5.03 -22.21
N LYS A 56 -8.02 -4.48 -21.78
CA LYS A 56 -8.26 -3.04 -21.94
C LYS A 56 -7.28 -2.26 -21.05
N ILE A 57 -6.79 -1.12 -21.55
CA ILE A 57 -5.82 -0.26 -20.83
C ILE A 57 -6.24 0.01 -19.37
N ASN A 58 -7.50 0.35 -19.12
CA ASN A 58 -7.99 0.63 -17.75
C ASN A 58 -7.94 -0.61 -16.84
N ALA A 59 -8.23 -1.79 -17.39
CA ALA A 59 -8.16 -3.05 -16.64
C ALA A 59 -6.71 -3.43 -16.35
N TRP A 60 -5.82 -3.25 -17.32
CA TRP A 60 -4.40 -3.49 -17.17
C TRP A 60 -3.77 -2.55 -16.13
N VAL A 61 -4.05 -1.25 -16.22
CA VAL A 61 -3.55 -0.26 -15.24
C VAL A 61 -4.09 -0.57 -13.84
N SER A 62 -5.37 -0.90 -13.70
CA SER A 62 -5.94 -1.27 -12.39
C SER A 62 -5.28 -2.53 -11.81
N HIS A 63 -5.00 -3.52 -12.66
CA HIS A 63 -4.27 -4.73 -12.26
C HIS A 63 -2.85 -4.38 -11.81
N ALA A 64 -2.09 -3.64 -12.63
CA ALA A 64 -0.73 -3.23 -12.33
C ALA A 64 -0.65 -2.39 -11.03
N LEU A 65 -1.60 -1.49 -10.79
CA LEU A 65 -1.68 -0.73 -9.54
C LEU A 65 -1.99 -1.62 -8.33
N THR A 66 -2.88 -2.61 -8.51
CA THR A 66 -3.21 -3.56 -7.43
C THR A 66 -2.03 -4.45 -7.10
N GLU A 67 -1.32 -4.94 -8.11
CA GLU A 67 -0.12 -5.75 -8.00
C GLU A 67 1.02 -4.96 -7.33
N ALA A 68 1.25 -3.72 -7.76
CA ALA A 68 2.21 -2.82 -7.12
C ALA A 68 1.83 -2.51 -5.67
N ALA A 69 0.54 -2.31 -5.37
CA ALA A 69 0.08 -2.08 -4.00
C ALA A 69 0.26 -3.33 -3.11
N GLN A 70 0.08 -4.54 -3.66
CA GLN A 70 0.36 -5.79 -2.95
C GLN A 70 1.85 -5.99 -2.74
N ASP A 71 2.70 -5.63 -3.70
CA ASP A 71 4.16 -5.68 -3.57
C ASP A 71 4.66 -4.66 -2.53
N ILE A 72 4.08 -3.45 -2.50
CA ILE A 72 4.33 -2.47 -1.43
C ILE A 72 3.85 -3.01 -0.08
N GLY A 73 2.69 -3.66 -0.03
CA GLY A 73 2.18 -4.30 1.19
C GLY A 73 3.08 -5.42 1.70
N LYS A 74 3.64 -6.24 0.80
CA LYS A 74 4.63 -7.27 1.11
C LYS A 74 5.95 -6.67 1.56
N LYS A 75 6.48 -5.66 0.87
CA LYS A 75 7.71 -4.96 1.26
C LYS A 75 7.57 -4.15 2.55
N CYS A 76 6.38 -3.62 2.87
CA CYS A 76 6.12 -3.02 4.17
C CYS A 76 6.07 -4.08 5.27
N HIS A 77 5.59 -5.30 4.96
CA HIS A 77 5.54 -6.41 5.91
C HIS A 77 6.89 -7.12 6.07
N GLU A 78 7.72 -7.15 5.01
CA GLU A 78 9.09 -7.66 4.98
C GLU A 78 10.10 -6.61 5.48
N GLY A 79 9.82 -5.31 5.35
CA GLY A 79 10.59 -4.23 5.98
C GLY A 79 10.27 -4.03 7.46
N LEU A 80 9.18 -4.61 7.95
CA LEU A 80 8.85 -4.74 9.38
C LEU A 80 9.39 -6.05 9.99
N ALA A 81 9.86 -6.98 9.16
CA ALA A 81 10.53 -8.19 9.60
C ALA A 81 12.04 -8.01 9.38
N GLU A 82 12.74 -7.67 10.47
CA GLU A 82 14.22 -7.65 10.56
C GLU A 82 14.93 -6.45 9.91
N SER A 83 14.65 -5.25 10.44
CA SER A 83 15.66 -4.18 10.41
C SER A 83 16.77 -4.55 11.41
N SER A 84 18.01 -4.69 10.93
CA SER A 84 19.22 -4.84 11.75
C SER A 84 19.41 -3.69 12.76
N GLU A 85 18.66 -2.58 12.62
CA GLU A 85 18.63 -1.49 13.60
C GLU A 85 17.94 -1.91 14.90
N ASN A 86 16.97 -2.83 14.85
CA ASN A 86 16.29 -3.31 16.06
C ASN A 86 17.19 -4.24 16.90
N GLU A 87 18.09 -4.99 16.26
CA GLU A 87 19.07 -5.82 16.98
C GLU A 87 20.14 -4.95 17.65
N PHE A 88 20.67 -3.95 16.94
CA PHE A 88 21.62 -3.00 17.52
C PHE A 88 20.98 -2.17 18.65
N ALA A 89 19.74 -1.71 18.47
CA ALA A 89 18.98 -1.01 19.50
C ALA A 89 18.74 -1.89 20.74
N ASN A 90 18.40 -3.17 20.56
CA ASN A 90 18.21 -4.11 21.68
C ASN A 90 19.52 -4.38 22.44
N ILE A 91 20.64 -4.48 21.72
CA ILE A 91 21.98 -4.61 22.35
C ILE A 91 22.30 -3.36 23.17
N GLU A 92 22.06 -2.17 22.64
CA GLU A 92 22.35 -0.91 23.33
C GLU A 92 21.43 -0.69 24.54
N ILE A 93 20.13 -1.02 24.41
CA ILE A 93 19.18 -1.00 25.53
C ILE A 93 19.61 -1.96 26.64
N LYS A 94 20.12 -3.14 26.29
CA LYS A 94 20.61 -4.11 27.28
C LYS A 94 21.84 -3.57 28.04
N LYS A 95 22.82 -2.99 27.33
CA LYS A 95 23.98 -2.36 27.96
C LYS A 95 23.59 -1.20 28.87
N LEU A 96 22.64 -0.37 28.45
CA LEU A 96 22.12 0.74 29.24
C LEU A 96 21.43 0.24 30.52
N ARG A 97 20.72 -0.89 30.47
CA ARG A 97 20.11 -1.51 31.66
C ARG A 97 21.16 -2.04 32.62
N GLU A 98 22.18 -2.73 32.13
CA GLU A 98 23.29 -3.24 32.97
C GLU A 98 24.02 -2.08 33.67
N ARG A 99 24.36 -1.01 32.93
CA ARG A 99 24.95 0.22 33.48
C ARG A 99 24.06 0.88 34.54
N ASN A 100 22.75 0.90 34.34
CA ASN A 100 21.80 1.51 35.28
C ASN A 100 21.77 0.72 36.60
N GLU A 101 21.73 -0.62 36.52
CA GLU A 101 21.77 -1.49 37.69
C GLU A 101 23.07 -1.30 38.50
N GLU A 102 24.23 -1.24 37.83
CA GLU A 102 25.52 -0.95 38.49
C GLU A 102 25.52 0.42 39.19
N LEU A 103 24.93 1.44 38.56
CA LEU A 103 24.81 2.77 39.14
C LEU A 103 23.90 2.77 40.38
N ILE A 104 22.75 2.09 40.32
CA ILE A 104 21.84 1.94 41.46
C ILE A 104 22.56 1.27 42.63
N GLN A 105 23.30 0.19 42.37
CA GLN A 105 24.07 -0.51 43.41
C GLN A 105 25.16 0.37 44.01
N THR A 106 25.84 1.16 43.18
CA THR A 106 26.87 2.11 43.63
C THR A 106 26.27 3.20 44.52
N VAL A 107 25.16 3.80 44.10
CA VAL A 107 24.44 4.81 44.88
C VAL A 107 23.98 4.23 46.21
N ASN A 108 23.39 3.04 46.22
CA ASN A 108 22.96 2.37 47.45
C ASN A 108 24.13 2.11 48.40
N THR A 109 25.26 1.64 47.86
CA THR A 109 26.47 1.38 48.64
C THR A 109 27.05 2.67 49.24
N LEU A 110 27.18 3.72 48.43
CA LEU A 110 27.65 5.02 48.90
C LEU A 110 26.71 5.62 49.96
N THR A 111 25.40 5.50 49.75
CA THR A 111 24.40 5.96 50.72
C THR A 111 24.52 5.22 52.04
N ALA A 112 24.70 3.89 52.00
CA ALA A 112 24.92 3.09 53.20
C ALA A 112 26.23 3.44 53.92
N LEU A 113 27.32 3.69 53.18
CA LEU A 113 28.60 4.12 53.74
C LEU A 113 28.50 5.50 54.39
N LEU A 114 27.82 6.45 53.73
CA LEU A 114 27.58 7.78 54.28
C LEU A 114 26.72 7.71 55.56
N ALA A 115 25.63 6.93 55.55
CA ALA A 115 24.81 6.71 56.74
C ALA A 115 25.62 6.11 57.89
N LYS A 116 26.46 5.10 57.61
CA LYS A 116 27.36 4.51 58.61
C LYS A 116 28.39 5.51 59.15
N SER A 117 28.94 6.36 58.29
CA SER A 117 29.89 7.40 58.70
C SER A 117 29.24 8.50 59.55
N ALA A 118 27.97 8.81 59.32
CA ALA A 118 27.20 9.79 60.09
C ALA A 118 26.82 9.27 61.49
N LEU A 119 26.64 7.95 61.63
CA LEU A 119 26.35 7.28 62.91
C LEU A 119 27.60 7.04 63.77
N ASN A 120 28.80 7.14 63.19
CA ASN A 120 30.08 6.99 63.90
C ASN A 120 30.67 8.33 64.39
N LYS A 121 29.85 9.37 64.53
CA LYS A 121 30.18 10.64 65.18
C LYS A 121 29.55 10.70 66.56
#